data_AF-A0A380TS00-F1
#
_entry.id   AF-A0A380TS00-F1
#
_cell.length_a   1.000
_cell.length_b   1.000
_cell.length_c   1.000
_cell.angle_alpha   90.00
_cell.angle_beta   90.00
_cell.angle_gamma   90.00
#
_symmetry.space_group_name_H-M   'P 1'
#
loop_
_entity.id
_entity.type
_entity.pdbx_description
1 polymer ?
#
loop_
_entity_poly.entity_id
_entity_poly.type
_entity_poly.pdbx_seq_one_letter_code
_entity_poly.pdbx_strand_id
1 'polypeptide(L)'
;MTKLTIQDVTNLYLYKEELLPRNRLDDSLISKTLSRNRKIDKKEFMLDVGRFVTANDFDIVRYFFTAKDSLINLSSQARILAELKPGKYSKTQILEMLGYTQNGANIKFAGKIQALGFYDDNKSDLLERAYLWNTTGFKIRDNVEGQAGKDLYFVVEQSGKRYIENFGIEPLNKEENFDFEGGFWSNLVNLGLESIIDPSGIGKKVGIDFIGEVDTYTLDETKFKEEVNRKSHWSLINAAKVYDGLDQIIKKLWDSGSIKHLYQDEKSGRPKPIIYGTNEGDSHINGTKITRKIAGKQVTIDIANQKIDKGILSGITTSMLGNMLLGGISNDDLGTPLPNKQDIIDSLTKIDNRLASYVKNGVVYVMGNGDDIVTGTEYEDIFHGGQGEDIYHAGEGDLIEDSDGKGKIYLIRANNLPKADPEREDNEDNLKEKEEIKKGLLIGAILESYTPSNKSATFAYSSNYIDEASRAYTNYRYEVKGLKLPVVKKSISRFYCRFINHNSN
;
A
#
# COMPACT_ATOMS: atom_id res chain seq x y z
N MET A 1 -24.80 -8.01 -6.44
CA MET A 1 -23.74 -7.32 -7.23
C MET A 1 -22.59 -8.30 -7.45
N THR A 2 -21.57 -8.01 -8.28
CA THR A 2 -20.38 -8.88 -8.34
C THR A 2 -19.61 -8.75 -7.01
N LYS A 3 -19.34 -9.89 -6.35
CA LYS A 3 -18.56 -9.94 -5.11
C LYS A 3 -17.15 -9.40 -5.36
N LEU A 4 -16.72 -8.42 -4.55
CA LEU A 4 -15.37 -7.88 -4.60
C LEU A 4 -14.36 -8.97 -4.23
N THR A 5 -13.35 -9.21 -5.08
CA THR A 5 -12.32 -10.22 -4.86
C THR A 5 -10.96 -9.61 -4.49
N ILE A 6 -10.02 -10.44 -4.00
CA ILE A 6 -8.62 -10.04 -3.74
C ILE A 6 -7.99 -9.40 -4.99
N GLN A 7 -8.24 -9.97 -6.17
CA GLN A 7 -7.71 -9.45 -7.43
C GLN A 7 -8.30 -8.07 -7.74
N ASP A 8 -9.63 -7.92 -7.64
CA ASP A 8 -10.29 -6.66 -7.96
C ASP A 8 -9.80 -5.53 -7.07
N VAL A 9 -9.76 -5.74 -5.74
CA VAL A 9 -9.31 -4.71 -4.81
C VAL A 9 -7.84 -4.36 -5.01
N THR A 10 -6.99 -5.33 -5.34
CA THR A 10 -5.55 -5.11 -5.56
C THR A 10 -5.29 -4.36 -6.86
N ASN A 11 -6.04 -4.67 -7.92
CA ASN A 11 -5.96 -3.93 -9.18
C ASN A 11 -6.47 -2.49 -9.01
N LEU A 12 -7.56 -2.28 -8.27
CA LEU A 12 -8.05 -0.93 -7.95
C LEU A 12 -7.03 -0.16 -7.12
N TYR A 13 -6.37 -0.82 -6.16
CA TYR A 13 -5.33 -0.21 -5.35
C TYR A 13 -4.14 0.22 -6.21
N LEU A 14 -3.55 -0.69 -7.00
CA LEU A 14 -2.35 -0.43 -7.80
C LEU A 14 -2.63 0.43 -9.03
N TYR A 15 -3.66 0.09 -9.80
CA TYR A 15 -3.91 0.60 -11.16
C TYR A 15 -5.18 1.44 -11.30
N LYS A 16 -5.98 1.53 -10.23
CA LYS A 16 -7.19 2.36 -10.14
C LYS A 16 -8.26 1.92 -11.15
N GLU A 17 -8.20 0.65 -11.53
CA GLU A 17 -9.11 -0.06 -12.42
C GLU A 17 -9.24 -1.52 -11.97
N GLU A 18 -10.36 -2.19 -12.27
CA GLU A 18 -10.55 -3.61 -11.91
C GLU A 18 -9.70 -4.54 -12.77
N LEU A 19 -9.47 -4.15 -14.02
CA LEU A 19 -8.72 -4.94 -14.98
C LEU A 19 -7.25 -4.55 -14.93
N LEU A 20 -6.39 -5.48 -15.37
CA LEU A 20 -4.97 -5.19 -15.51
C LEU A 20 -4.75 -4.12 -16.59
N PRO A 21 -3.83 -3.17 -16.36
CA PRO A 21 -3.49 -2.19 -17.38
C PRO A 21 -2.90 -2.89 -18.61
N ARG A 22 -3.33 -2.43 -19.80
CA ARG A 22 -2.76 -2.92 -21.07
C ARG A 22 -1.31 -2.49 -21.24
N ASN A 23 -1.00 -1.26 -20.83
CA ASN A 23 0.34 -0.71 -20.80
C ASN A 23 0.76 -0.44 -19.34
N ARG A 24 1.75 -1.17 -18.86
CA ARG A 24 2.33 -0.99 -17.51
C ARG A 24 3.43 0.08 -17.46
N LEU A 25 3.81 0.62 -18.60
CA LEU A 25 4.78 1.71 -18.72
C LEU A 25 4.10 3.08 -18.84
N ASP A 26 2.78 3.13 -18.65
CA ASP A 26 2.02 4.37 -18.61
C ASP A 26 2.27 5.07 -17.26
N ASP A 27 2.98 6.19 -17.30
CA ASP A 27 3.35 7.02 -16.15
C ASP A 27 2.12 7.57 -15.41
N SER A 28 0.96 7.66 -16.08
CA SER A 28 -0.30 8.04 -15.43
C SER A 28 -0.70 7.06 -14.31
N LEU A 29 -0.19 5.83 -14.30
CA LEU A 29 -0.43 4.88 -13.20
C LEU A 29 0.07 5.39 -11.84
N ILE A 30 1.10 6.24 -11.84
CA ILE A 30 1.69 6.87 -10.64
C ILE A 30 0.73 7.93 -10.07
N SER A 31 0.17 8.75 -10.95
CA SER A 31 -0.64 9.94 -10.59
C SER A 31 -2.13 9.68 -10.48
N LYS A 32 -2.63 8.65 -11.14
CA LYS A 32 -4.06 8.38 -11.27
C LYS A 32 -4.72 8.16 -9.91
N THR A 33 -5.91 8.73 -9.75
CA THR A 33 -6.77 8.52 -8.59
C THR A 33 -7.97 7.67 -8.97
N LEU A 34 -8.51 6.95 -7.99
CA LEU A 34 -9.72 6.18 -8.18
C LEU A 34 -10.90 7.15 -8.39
N SER A 35 -11.66 6.96 -9.46
CA SER A 35 -12.74 7.90 -9.82
C SER A 35 -13.98 7.77 -8.94
N ARG A 36 -14.24 6.58 -8.37
CA ARG A 36 -15.44 6.27 -7.58
C ARG A 36 -15.17 5.15 -6.57
N ASN A 37 -15.85 5.23 -5.43
CA ASN A 37 -15.89 4.16 -4.44
C ASN A 37 -16.62 2.92 -4.96
N ARG A 38 -16.28 1.77 -4.39
CA ARG A 38 -16.94 0.49 -4.66
C ARG A 38 -18.22 0.38 -3.87
N LYS A 39 -19.33 0.21 -4.59
CA LYS A 39 -20.64 -0.01 -3.99
C LYS A 39 -20.82 -1.47 -3.61
N ILE A 40 -21.14 -1.71 -2.34
CA ILE A 40 -21.34 -3.04 -1.77
C ILE A 40 -22.70 -3.07 -1.10
N ASP A 41 -23.52 -4.05 -1.48
CA ASP A 41 -24.84 -4.21 -0.88
C ASP A 41 -24.72 -4.65 0.58
N LYS A 42 -25.37 -3.93 1.49
CA LYS A 42 -25.32 -4.21 2.93
C LYS A 42 -25.86 -5.60 3.26
N LYS A 43 -26.95 -6.04 2.61
CA LYS A 43 -27.55 -7.33 2.88
C LYS A 43 -26.65 -8.47 2.41
N GLU A 44 -26.12 -8.38 1.19
CA GLU A 44 -25.13 -9.36 0.69
C GLU A 44 -23.90 -9.40 1.62
N PHE A 45 -23.39 -8.24 2.04
CA PHE A 45 -22.25 -8.15 2.96
C PHE A 45 -22.52 -8.80 4.31
N MET A 46 -23.65 -8.48 4.96
CA MET A 46 -23.98 -9.01 6.29
C MET A 46 -24.28 -10.51 6.29
N LEU A 47 -24.79 -11.06 5.18
CA LEU A 47 -25.00 -12.49 5.01
C LEU A 47 -23.70 -13.27 4.80
N ASP A 48 -22.72 -12.64 4.16
CA ASP A 48 -21.43 -13.26 3.84
C ASP A 48 -20.34 -12.79 4.82
N VAL A 49 -19.66 -11.69 4.52
CA VAL A 49 -18.48 -11.21 5.26
C VAL A 49 -18.80 -10.80 6.70
N GLY A 50 -19.91 -10.08 6.90
CA GLY A 50 -20.32 -9.51 8.18
C GLY A 50 -21.02 -10.49 9.14
N ARG A 51 -21.12 -11.78 8.79
CA ARG A 51 -21.92 -12.77 9.54
C ARG A 51 -21.49 -13.02 11.00
N PHE A 52 -20.29 -12.58 11.38
CA PHE A 52 -19.70 -12.83 12.70
C PHE A 52 -20.13 -11.82 13.77
N VAL A 53 -20.64 -10.64 13.38
CA VAL A 53 -21.17 -9.69 14.36
C VAL A 53 -22.58 -10.12 14.79
N THR A 54 -22.86 -9.99 16.09
CA THR A 54 -24.11 -10.36 16.74
C THR A 54 -24.64 -9.21 17.57
N ALA A 55 -25.91 -9.27 17.97
CA ALA A 55 -26.53 -8.35 18.92
C ALA A 55 -25.73 -8.25 20.23
N ASN A 56 -25.13 -9.36 20.69
CA ASN A 56 -24.33 -9.40 21.90
C ASN A 56 -23.02 -8.60 21.80
N ASP A 57 -22.59 -8.22 20.60
CA ASP A 57 -21.41 -7.38 20.41
C ASP A 57 -21.68 -5.89 20.66
N PHE A 58 -22.95 -5.49 20.77
CA PHE A 58 -23.34 -4.11 21.06
C PHE A 58 -23.73 -3.99 22.53
N ASP A 59 -22.95 -3.21 23.28
CA ASP A 59 -23.16 -3.01 24.73
C ASP A 59 -24.58 -2.57 25.05
N ILE A 60 -25.16 -1.70 24.23
CA ILE A 60 -26.53 -1.19 24.39
C ILE A 60 -27.56 -2.34 24.37
N VAL A 61 -27.41 -3.27 23.42
CA VAL A 61 -28.33 -4.40 23.27
C VAL A 61 -28.11 -5.41 24.39
N ARG A 62 -26.85 -5.73 24.68
CA ARG A 62 -26.49 -6.62 25.78
C ARG A 62 -27.07 -6.13 27.11
N TYR A 63 -26.82 -4.88 27.47
CA TYR A 63 -27.35 -4.27 28.69
C TYR A 63 -28.87 -4.24 28.73
N PHE A 64 -29.53 -4.00 27.58
CA PHE A 64 -30.99 -3.98 27.53
C PHE A 64 -31.62 -5.32 27.94
N PHE A 65 -31.01 -6.44 27.56
CA PHE A 65 -31.50 -7.78 27.88
C PHE A 65 -30.98 -8.35 29.20
N THR A 66 -29.72 -8.08 29.58
CA THR A 66 -29.09 -8.74 30.75
C THR A 66 -29.20 -7.98 32.06
N ALA A 67 -29.44 -6.66 32.04
CA ALA A 67 -29.36 -5.84 33.26
C ALA A 67 -30.45 -6.13 34.30
N LYS A 68 -31.44 -6.96 33.97
CA LYS A 68 -32.49 -7.43 34.90
C LYS A 68 -32.10 -8.67 35.70
N ASP A 69 -31.06 -9.40 35.30
CA ASP A 69 -30.77 -10.75 35.82
C ASP A 69 -29.87 -10.73 37.07
N SER A 70 -29.11 -9.67 37.31
CA SER A 70 -28.36 -9.43 38.56
C SER A 70 -27.96 -7.96 38.70
N LEU A 71 -28.36 -7.30 39.80
CA LEU A 71 -28.04 -5.90 40.08
C LEU A 71 -26.64 -5.69 40.71
N ILE A 72 -25.96 -6.78 41.08
CA ILE A 72 -24.65 -6.74 41.73
C ILE A 72 -23.59 -6.71 40.62
N ASN A 73 -22.70 -5.70 40.64
CA ASN A 73 -21.63 -5.46 39.65
C ASN A 73 -22.05 -4.94 38.26
N LEU A 74 -23.25 -4.34 38.12
CA LEU A 74 -23.63 -3.68 36.86
C LEU A 74 -22.85 -2.39 36.63
N SER A 75 -22.46 -2.13 35.37
CA SER A 75 -21.99 -0.82 34.96
C SER A 75 -23.09 0.23 35.13
N SER A 76 -22.71 1.50 35.30
CA SER A 76 -23.67 2.61 35.41
C SER A 76 -24.67 2.62 34.24
N GLN A 77 -24.19 2.31 33.04
CA GLN A 77 -25.02 2.19 31.82
C GLN A 77 -26.05 1.06 31.93
N ALA A 78 -25.64 -0.12 32.40
CA ALA A 78 -26.55 -1.25 32.53
C ALA A 78 -27.66 -0.97 33.56
N ARG A 79 -27.34 -0.29 34.67
CA ARG A 79 -28.34 0.12 35.68
C ARG A 79 -29.43 1.03 35.11
N ILE A 80 -29.04 1.99 34.26
CA ILE A 80 -29.99 2.90 33.61
C ILE A 80 -31.01 2.12 32.77
N LEU A 81 -30.58 1.09 32.03
CA LEU A 81 -31.49 0.28 31.23
C LEU A 81 -32.32 -0.70 32.07
N ALA A 82 -31.78 -1.21 33.18
CA ALA A 82 -32.53 -2.06 34.11
C ALA A 82 -33.77 -1.35 34.68
N GLU A 83 -33.64 -0.06 34.99
CA GLU A 83 -34.67 0.78 35.61
C GLU A 83 -35.67 1.39 34.61
N LEU A 84 -35.59 1.05 33.32
CA LEU A 84 -36.58 1.50 32.32
C LEU A 84 -37.99 1.08 32.73
N LYS A 85 -38.89 2.06 32.75
CA LYS A 85 -40.32 1.83 32.96
C LYS A 85 -40.92 1.14 31.72
N PRO A 86 -42.10 0.48 31.85
CA PRO A 86 -42.84 0.01 30.70
C PRO A 86 -43.06 1.14 29.67
N GLY A 87 -42.74 0.88 28.42
CA GLY A 87 -42.72 1.91 27.38
C GLY A 87 -42.00 1.49 26.10
N LYS A 88 -42.03 2.39 25.12
CA LYS A 88 -41.40 2.25 23.81
C LYS A 88 -40.39 3.38 23.63
N TYR A 89 -39.12 3.01 23.45
CA TYR A 89 -37.99 3.92 23.44
C TYR A 89 -37.27 3.86 22.07
N SER A 90 -37.05 5.01 21.45
CA SER A 90 -36.27 5.08 20.21
C SER A 90 -34.78 4.83 20.49
N LYS A 91 -34.03 4.47 19.44
CA LYS A 91 -32.57 4.37 19.51
C LYS A 91 -31.92 5.64 20.07
N THR A 92 -32.36 6.82 19.61
CA THR A 92 -31.84 8.12 20.08
C THR A 92 -32.07 8.30 21.57
N GLN A 93 -33.27 8.01 22.08
CA GLN A 93 -33.57 8.11 23.51
C GLN A 93 -32.67 7.21 24.34
N ILE A 94 -32.45 5.96 23.90
CA ILE A 94 -31.55 5.03 24.59
C ILE A 94 -30.10 5.55 24.57
N LEU A 95 -29.63 6.07 23.44
CA LEU A 95 -28.27 6.62 23.32
C LEU A 95 -28.06 7.85 24.22
N GLU A 96 -29.04 8.74 24.32
CA GLU A 96 -29.02 9.91 25.22
C GLU A 96 -28.99 9.47 26.69
N MET A 97 -29.87 8.54 27.08
CA MET A 97 -29.92 7.99 28.45
C MET A 97 -28.58 7.37 28.88
N LEU A 98 -27.87 6.75 27.94
CA LEU A 98 -26.58 6.10 28.19
C LEU A 98 -25.37 7.04 28.05
N GLY A 99 -25.59 8.31 27.69
CA GLY A 99 -24.54 9.30 27.50
C GLY A 99 -23.64 9.03 26.29
N TYR A 100 -24.16 8.34 25.28
CA TYR A 100 -23.49 8.21 23.96
C TYR A 100 -23.70 9.46 23.12
N THR A 101 -24.79 10.19 23.36
CA THR A 101 -25.10 11.45 22.70
C THR A 101 -25.43 12.52 23.73
N GLN A 102 -25.17 13.78 23.38
CA GLN A 102 -25.56 14.96 24.16
C GLN A 102 -25.91 16.08 23.19
N ASN A 103 -27.08 16.69 23.34
CA ASN A 103 -27.58 17.74 22.44
C ASN A 103 -27.54 17.35 20.95
N GLY A 104 -27.82 16.08 20.64
CA GLY A 104 -27.77 15.55 19.27
C GLY A 104 -26.36 15.25 18.72
N ALA A 105 -25.29 15.55 19.46
CA ALA A 105 -23.92 15.22 19.07
C ALA A 105 -23.47 13.86 19.63
N ASN A 106 -22.80 13.04 18.81
CA ASN A 106 -22.18 11.80 19.24
C ASN A 106 -20.94 12.09 20.10
N ILE A 107 -20.96 11.64 21.36
CA ILE A 107 -19.82 11.75 22.29
C ILE A 107 -19.08 10.42 22.40
N LYS A 108 -19.77 9.29 22.20
CA LYS A 108 -19.19 7.95 22.23
C LYS A 108 -19.64 7.12 21.04
N PHE A 109 -18.77 6.24 20.58
CA PHE A 109 -19.12 5.29 19.53
C PHE A 109 -19.99 4.15 20.08
N ALA A 110 -21.21 4.05 19.59
CA ALA A 110 -22.22 3.05 19.98
C ALA A 110 -22.20 1.76 19.13
N GLY A 111 -21.21 1.61 18.26
CA GLY A 111 -21.06 0.47 17.38
C GLY A 111 -20.01 -0.53 17.88
N LYS A 112 -19.66 -1.48 17.01
CA LYS A 112 -18.61 -2.46 17.26
C LYS A 112 -17.61 -2.44 16.11
N ILE A 113 -16.32 -2.40 16.43
CA ILE A 113 -15.26 -2.69 15.45
C ILE A 113 -14.82 -4.14 15.68
N GLN A 114 -14.72 -4.92 14.61
CA GLN A 114 -14.20 -6.29 14.64
C GLN A 114 -13.03 -6.44 13.67
N ALA A 115 -12.05 -7.24 14.09
CA ALA A 115 -11.01 -7.74 13.21
C ALA A 115 -11.46 -9.11 12.67
N LEU A 116 -11.95 -9.15 11.44
CA LEU A 116 -12.59 -10.29 10.80
C LEU A 116 -11.63 -11.45 10.52
N GLY A 117 -10.31 -11.22 10.50
CA GLY A 117 -9.28 -12.26 10.43
C GLY A 117 -9.18 -13.16 11.67
N PHE A 118 -9.89 -12.85 12.76
CA PHE A 118 -9.95 -13.69 13.97
C PHE A 118 -11.14 -14.63 14.02
N TYR A 119 -12.10 -14.49 13.10
CA TYR A 119 -13.33 -15.24 13.14
C TYR A 119 -13.35 -16.26 11.99
N ASP A 120 -13.51 -17.54 12.31
CA ASP A 120 -13.53 -18.62 11.33
C ASP A 120 -14.62 -19.64 11.66
N ASP A 121 -15.58 -19.79 10.75
CA ASP A 121 -16.62 -20.81 10.77
C ASP A 121 -16.32 -21.96 9.78
N ASN A 122 -15.07 -22.07 9.36
CA ASN A 122 -14.54 -23.07 8.41
C ASN A 122 -15.13 -22.99 6.99
N LYS A 123 -15.75 -21.86 6.59
CA LYS A 123 -16.27 -21.66 5.23
C LYS A 123 -15.21 -21.38 4.15
N SER A 124 -13.93 -21.63 4.45
CA SER A 124 -12.80 -21.47 3.52
C SER A 124 -12.68 -20.08 2.88
N ASP A 125 -13.04 -19.02 3.61
CA ASP A 125 -12.98 -17.62 3.16
C ASP A 125 -12.18 -16.72 4.11
N LEU A 126 -11.55 -17.30 5.15
CA LEU A 126 -10.80 -16.57 6.18
C LEU A 126 -9.72 -15.67 5.59
N LEU A 127 -8.88 -16.20 4.69
CA LEU A 127 -7.77 -15.44 4.08
C LEU A 127 -8.26 -14.27 3.23
N GLU A 128 -9.26 -14.52 2.39
CA GLU A 128 -9.85 -13.49 1.54
C GLU A 128 -10.53 -12.41 2.37
N ARG A 129 -11.32 -12.80 3.38
CA ARG A 129 -11.96 -11.85 4.29
C ARG A 129 -10.94 -11.02 5.06
N ALA A 130 -9.88 -11.66 5.57
CA ALA A 130 -8.82 -10.98 6.30
C ALA A 130 -8.07 -9.99 5.40
N TYR A 131 -7.81 -10.33 4.13
CA TYR A 131 -7.13 -9.41 3.21
C TYR A 131 -8.01 -8.21 2.85
N LEU A 132 -9.27 -8.42 2.44
CA LEU A 132 -10.11 -7.34 1.92
C LEU A 132 -10.66 -6.42 2.99
N TRP A 133 -11.09 -6.99 4.12
CA TRP A 133 -12.00 -6.30 5.05
C TRP A 133 -11.41 -6.11 6.44
N ASN A 134 -10.30 -6.76 6.76
CA ASN A 134 -9.80 -7.08 8.11
C ASN A 134 -10.49 -6.34 9.28
N THR A 135 -10.33 -5.02 9.36
CA THR A 135 -10.96 -4.21 10.40
C THR A 135 -12.22 -3.55 9.87
N THR A 136 -13.39 -4.05 10.27
CA THR A 136 -14.69 -3.48 9.87
C THR A 136 -15.46 -2.95 11.07
N GLY A 137 -16.04 -1.76 10.92
CA GLY A 137 -16.98 -1.19 11.85
C GLY A 137 -18.41 -1.64 11.57
N PHE A 138 -19.21 -1.83 12.62
CA PHE A 138 -20.61 -2.20 12.57
C PHE A 138 -21.42 -1.32 13.51
N LYS A 139 -22.70 -1.13 13.18
CA LYS A 139 -23.66 -0.44 14.04
C LYS A 139 -25.01 -1.15 13.97
N ILE A 140 -25.82 -0.96 15.01
CA ILE A 140 -27.26 -1.21 14.91
C ILE A 140 -27.81 -0.26 13.85
N ARG A 141 -28.75 -0.71 13.02
CA ARG A 141 -29.36 0.13 11.96
C ARG A 141 -29.87 1.46 12.51
N ASP A 142 -29.81 2.49 11.68
CA ASP A 142 -30.50 3.75 11.96
C ASP A 142 -31.97 3.67 11.51
N ASN A 143 -32.80 4.56 12.06
CA ASN A 143 -34.17 4.74 11.60
C ASN A 143 -34.18 5.26 10.16
N VAL A 144 -35.18 4.86 9.38
CA VAL A 144 -35.34 5.33 8.00
C VAL A 144 -36.31 6.50 8.04
N GLU A 145 -35.78 7.71 7.92
CA GLU A 145 -36.57 8.94 7.98
C GLU A 145 -37.71 8.91 6.95
N GLY A 146 -38.92 9.26 7.40
CA GLY A 146 -40.10 9.32 6.53
C GLY A 146 -40.76 7.96 6.20
N GLN A 147 -40.30 6.83 6.74
CA GLN A 147 -40.95 5.52 6.54
C GLN A 147 -41.61 4.99 7.82
N ALA A 148 -42.91 5.30 7.97
CA ALA A 148 -43.72 4.84 9.08
C ALA A 148 -43.67 3.30 9.23
N GLY A 149 -43.45 2.83 10.47
CA GLY A 149 -43.41 1.39 10.79
C GLY A 149 -42.05 0.71 10.63
N LYS A 150 -41.02 1.40 10.12
CA LYS A 150 -39.66 0.85 10.00
C LYS A 150 -38.70 1.26 11.12
N ASP A 151 -39.10 2.15 12.00
CA ASP A 151 -38.25 2.62 13.09
C ASP A 151 -37.90 1.51 14.08
N LEU A 152 -36.67 1.56 14.58
CA LEU A 152 -36.17 0.66 15.61
C LEU A 152 -36.59 1.18 16.98
N TYR A 153 -37.16 0.27 17.79
CA TYR A 153 -37.60 0.60 19.14
C TYR A 153 -37.22 -0.48 20.15
N PHE A 154 -36.75 -0.02 21.30
CA PHE A 154 -36.58 -0.82 22.50
C PHE A 154 -37.90 -0.80 23.27
N VAL A 155 -38.49 -1.97 23.53
CA VAL A 155 -39.81 -2.09 24.16
C VAL A 155 -39.70 -2.82 25.49
N VAL A 156 -40.27 -2.23 26.53
CA VAL A 156 -40.48 -2.84 27.84
C VAL A 156 -41.98 -2.96 28.06
N GLU A 157 -42.50 -4.18 28.11
CA GLU A 157 -43.91 -4.42 28.40
C GLU A 157 -44.24 -4.17 29.89
N GLN A 158 -45.52 -4.05 30.21
CA GLN A 158 -46.01 -3.99 31.60
C GLN A 158 -45.59 -5.22 32.43
N SER A 159 -45.43 -6.37 31.77
CA SER A 159 -44.96 -7.62 32.37
C SER A 159 -43.46 -7.59 32.73
N GLY A 160 -42.72 -6.58 32.27
CA GLY A 160 -41.26 -6.54 32.33
C GLY A 160 -40.56 -7.28 31.18
N LYS A 161 -41.31 -7.92 30.28
CA LYS A 161 -40.76 -8.54 29.06
C LYS A 161 -40.13 -7.48 28.16
N ARG A 162 -38.98 -7.81 27.57
CA ARG A 162 -38.19 -6.90 26.74
C ARG A 162 -37.99 -7.45 25.33
N TYR A 163 -38.03 -6.57 24.34
CA TYR A 163 -37.66 -6.88 22.95
C TYR A 163 -37.31 -5.60 22.18
N ILE A 164 -36.67 -5.77 21.03
CA ILE A 164 -36.33 -4.70 20.09
C ILE A 164 -37.06 -4.96 18.78
N GLU A 165 -37.91 -4.03 18.37
CA GLU A 165 -38.60 -4.06 17.07
C GLU A 165 -37.68 -3.57 15.96
N ASN A 166 -37.84 -4.13 14.75
CA ASN A 166 -37.08 -3.76 13.56
C ASN A 166 -35.55 -3.72 13.81
N PHE A 167 -35.05 -4.66 14.60
CA PHE A 167 -33.63 -4.80 14.88
C PHE A 167 -32.90 -5.27 13.62
N GLY A 168 -31.74 -4.68 13.38
CA GLY A 168 -30.84 -5.06 12.29
C GLY A 168 -29.45 -4.52 12.58
N ILE A 169 -28.43 -5.22 12.09
CA ILE A 169 -27.03 -4.81 12.18
C ILE A 169 -26.56 -4.46 10.77
N GLU A 170 -25.90 -3.32 10.61
CA GLU A 170 -25.34 -2.88 9.34
C GLU A 170 -23.86 -2.52 9.50
N PRO A 171 -23.06 -2.64 8.43
CA PRO A 171 -21.70 -2.12 8.45
C PRO A 171 -21.72 -0.60 8.63
N LEU A 172 -20.69 -0.07 9.26
CA LEU A 172 -20.52 1.35 9.48
C LEU A 172 -20.24 2.03 8.15
N ASN A 173 -21.18 2.84 7.67
CA ASN A 173 -21.11 3.49 6.36
C ASN A 173 -20.15 4.69 6.28
N LYS A 174 -19.16 4.80 7.18
CA LYS A 174 -18.23 5.93 7.18
C LYS A 174 -16.79 5.42 7.06
N GLU A 175 -16.14 5.81 5.96
CA GLU A 175 -14.71 5.65 5.70
C GLU A 175 -14.21 4.20 5.50
N GLU A 176 -15.09 3.24 5.18
CA GLU A 176 -14.64 1.88 4.81
C GLU A 176 -13.80 1.91 3.54
N ASN A 177 -12.64 1.25 3.58
CA ASN A 177 -11.69 1.30 2.49
C ASN A 177 -10.64 0.17 2.55
N PHE A 178 -9.89 0.02 1.47
CA PHE A 178 -8.68 -0.78 1.41
C PHE A 178 -7.49 0.11 1.06
N ASP A 179 -6.49 0.21 1.95
CA ASP A 179 -5.31 1.07 1.78
C ASP A 179 -4.02 0.50 2.39
N PHE A 180 -4.02 -0.76 2.83
CA PHE A 180 -2.94 -1.34 3.67
C PHE A 180 -2.71 -0.61 5.01
N GLU A 181 -3.64 0.25 5.43
CA GLU A 181 -3.73 0.79 6.77
C GLU A 181 -4.95 0.18 7.48
N GLY A 182 -4.99 0.28 8.80
CA GLY A 182 -6.19 -0.10 9.54
C GLY A 182 -5.94 -0.32 11.02
N GLY A 183 -6.65 -1.30 11.56
CA GLY A 183 -6.48 -1.71 12.95
C GLY A 183 -5.05 -2.17 13.24
N PHE A 184 -4.73 -2.15 14.52
CA PHE A 184 -3.43 -2.57 15.06
C PHE A 184 -2.88 -3.88 14.49
N TRP A 185 -3.75 -4.88 14.30
CA TRP A 185 -3.41 -6.16 13.71
C TRP A 185 -3.17 -6.12 12.19
N SER A 186 -3.90 -5.29 11.45
CA SER A 186 -3.64 -5.06 10.03
C SER A 186 -2.27 -4.43 9.81
N ASN A 187 -1.92 -3.43 10.63
CA ASN A 187 -0.68 -2.66 10.48
C ASN A 187 0.58 -3.51 10.59
N LEU A 188 0.52 -4.61 11.36
CA LEU A 188 1.61 -5.56 11.53
C LEU A 188 1.90 -6.35 10.24
N VAL A 189 0.85 -6.91 9.63
CA VAL A 189 0.94 -7.73 8.42
C VAL A 189 1.20 -6.86 7.19
N ASN A 190 0.55 -5.70 7.13
CA ASN A 190 0.54 -4.84 5.96
C ASN A 190 1.94 -4.30 5.63
N LEU A 191 2.79 -4.05 6.63
CA LEU A 191 4.20 -3.67 6.42
C LEU A 191 4.95 -4.63 5.47
N GLY A 192 4.79 -5.95 5.69
CA GLY A 192 5.44 -6.96 4.85
C GLY A 192 4.73 -7.16 3.52
N LEU A 193 3.40 -7.28 3.54
CA LEU A 193 2.61 -7.51 2.32
C LEU A 193 2.71 -6.36 1.32
N GLU A 194 2.61 -5.12 1.79
CA GLU A 194 2.67 -3.94 0.92
C GLU A 194 4.02 -3.84 0.21
N SER A 195 5.13 -4.22 0.88
CA SER A 195 6.46 -4.23 0.27
C SER A 195 6.62 -5.21 -0.91
N ILE A 196 5.79 -6.26 -0.97
CA ILE A 196 5.78 -7.24 -2.06
C ILE A 196 4.74 -6.88 -3.12
N ILE A 197 3.55 -6.46 -2.69
CA ILE A 197 2.42 -6.17 -3.57
C ILE A 197 2.64 -4.87 -4.34
N ASP A 198 3.19 -3.86 -3.65
CA ASP A 198 3.41 -2.52 -4.17
C ASP A 198 4.80 -2.01 -3.78
N PRO A 199 5.89 -2.60 -4.29
CA PRO A 199 7.24 -2.19 -3.89
C PRO A 199 7.51 -0.70 -4.17
N SER A 200 6.96 -0.16 -5.25
CA SER A 200 7.10 1.26 -5.65
C SER A 200 6.19 2.24 -4.91
N GLY A 201 5.09 1.78 -4.31
CA GLY A 201 4.17 2.67 -3.60
C GLY A 201 3.24 3.48 -4.50
N ILE A 202 2.89 2.96 -5.67
CA ILE A 202 1.94 3.62 -6.57
C ILE A 202 0.50 3.48 -6.07
N GLY A 203 0.24 2.53 -5.18
CA GLY A 203 -1.06 2.20 -4.65
C GLY A 203 -1.81 3.38 -4.05
N LYS A 204 -3.13 3.39 -4.20
CA LYS A 204 -4.03 4.39 -3.61
C LYS A 204 -5.20 3.72 -2.91
N LYS A 205 -5.70 4.38 -1.85
CA LYS A 205 -6.88 3.98 -1.10
C LYS A 205 -8.06 3.66 -2.01
N VAL A 206 -8.66 2.50 -1.81
CA VAL A 206 -9.89 2.06 -2.49
C VAL A 206 -11.06 2.28 -1.54
N GLY A 207 -11.84 3.33 -1.75
CA GLY A 207 -13.02 3.61 -0.95
C GLY A 207 -14.16 2.63 -1.22
N ILE A 208 -14.92 2.28 -0.18
CA ILE A 208 -16.05 1.35 -0.23
C ILE A 208 -17.29 2.04 0.36
N ASP A 209 -18.38 2.05 -0.41
CA ASP A 209 -19.67 2.58 -0.02
C ASP A 209 -20.65 1.43 0.22
N PHE A 210 -21.19 1.34 1.44
CA PHE A 210 -22.23 0.38 1.75
C PHE A 210 -23.61 0.93 1.36
N ILE A 211 -24.27 0.26 0.42
CA ILE A 211 -25.56 0.68 -0.15
C ILE A 211 -26.68 -0.31 0.18
N GLY A 212 -27.92 0.13 0.03
CA GLY A 212 -29.10 -0.70 0.31
C GLY A 212 -29.49 -0.73 1.80
N GLU A 213 -30.40 -1.65 2.13
CA GLU A 213 -30.93 -1.91 3.47
C GLU A 213 -30.56 -3.34 3.90
N VAL A 214 -30.47 -3.57 5.21
CA VAL A 214 -30.34 -4.92 5.79
C VAL A 214 -31.72 -5.48 6.14
N ASP A 215 -31.84 -6.81 6.19
CA ASP A 215 -33.04 -7.44 6.72
C ASP A 215 -33.18 -7.14 8.22
N THR A 216 -34.43 -6.95 8.67
CA THR A 216 -34.74 -6.62 10.07
C THR A 216 -35.66 -7.66 10.70
N TYR A 217 -35.58 -7.81 12.02
CA TYR A 217 -36.41 -8.75 12.78
C TYR A 217 -36.70 -8.21 14.18
N THR A 218 -37.72 -8.76 14.84
CA THR A 218 -37.89 -8.55 16.28
C THR A 218 -36.88 -9.41 17.02
N LEU A 219 -36.01 -8.77 17.79
CA LEU A 219 -35.05 -9.40 18.70
C LEU A 219 -35.68 -9.47 20.09
N ASP A 220 -35.99 -10.66 20.57
CA ASP A 220 -36.47 -10.91 21.92
C ASP A 220 -35.39 -11.63 22.75
N GLU A 221 -35.68 -11.92 24.02
CA GLU A 221 -34.74 -12.59 24.92
C GLU A 221 -34.31 -13.98 24.43
N THR A 222 -35.20 -14.71 23.76
CA THR A 222 -34.90 -16.04 23.23
C THR A 222 -33.89 -15.93 22.10
N LYS A 223 -34.15 -15.08 21.10
CA LYS A 223 -33.23 -14.84 19.99
C LYS A 223 -31.92 -14.21 20.45
N PHE A 224 -31.95 -13.32 21.44
CA PHE A 224 -30.73 -12.74 21.99
C PHE A 224 -29.82 -13.82 22.60
N LYS A 225 -30.38 -14.79 23.34
CA LYS A 225 -29.61 -15.93 23.88
C LYS A 225 -29.05 -16.82 22.78
N GLU A 226 -29.78 -17.04 21.69
CA GLU A 226 -29.27 -17.75 20.51
C GLU A 226 -28.06 -17.03 19.88
N GLU A 227 -28.13 -15.70 19.76
CA GLU A 227 -27.04 -14.89 19.22
C GLU A 227 -25.79 -14.86 20.11
N VAL A 228 -25.97 -14.87 21.44
CA VAL A 228 -24.86 -15.02 22.40
C VAL A 228 -24.10 -16.33 22.15
N ASN A 229 -24.82 -17.43 21.90
CA ASN A 229 -24.22 -18.75 21.69
C ASN A 229 -23.51 -18.88 20.32
N ARG A 230 -23.85 -18.04 19.33
CA ARG A 230 -23.22 -18.03 18.00
C ARG A 230 -21.76 -17.52 17.99
N LYS A 231 -21.32 -16.84 19.06
CA LYS A 231 -20.06 -16.09 19.16
C LYS A 231 -18.78 -16.95 19.23
N SER A 232 -18.89 -18.29 19.26
CA SER A 232 -17.77 -19.23 19.48
C SER A 232 -16.73 -19.33 18.35
N HIS A 233 -16.83 -18.53 17.29
CA HIS A 233 -15.96 -18.62 16.11
C HIS A 233 -14.70 -17.75 16.19
N TRP A 234 -14.56 -16.93 17.23
CA TRP A 234 -13.38 -16.12 17.46
C TRP A 234 -12.21 -16.95 18.01
N SER A 235 -11.01 -16.77 17.47
CA SER A 235 -9.79 -17.39 18.01
C SER A 235 -8.52 -16.68 17.53
N LEU A 236 -7.50 -16.63 18.38
CA LEU A 236 -6.13 -16.22 18.01
C LEU A 236 -5.48 -17.20 17.02
N ILE A 237 -5.88 -18.48 17.03
CA ILE A 237 -5.39 -19.49 16.07
C ILE A 237 -5.78 -19.08 14.65
N ASN A 238 -6.93 -18.41 14.46
CA ASN A 238 -7.34 -17.96 13.14
C ASN A 238 -6.41 -16.87 12.60
N ALA A 239 -5.88 -16.00 13.47
CA ALA A 239 -4.82 -15.08 13.06
C ALA A 239 -3.58 -15.84 12.56
N ALA A 240 -3.13 -16.88 13.30
CA ALA A 240 -2.02 -17.73 12.87
C ALA A 240 -2.28 -18.36 11.49
N LYS A 241 -3.48 -18.90 11.25
CA LYS A 241 -3.89 -19.40 9.92
C LYS A 241 -3.81 -18.33 8.83
N VAL A 242 -4.18 -17.08 9.15
CA VAL A 242 -4.04 -15.96 8.21
C VAL A 242 -2.58 -15.72 7.84
N TYR A 243 -1.68 -15.73 8.83
CA TYR A 243 -0.24 -15.60 8.61
C TYR A 243 0.33 -16.73 7.74
N ASP A 244 -0.03 -17.98 8.05
CA ASP A 244 0.44 -19.14 7.29
C ASP A 244 -0.08 -19.14 5.84
N GLY A 245 -1.21 -18.47 5.59
CA GLY A 245 -1.81 -18.34 4.27
C GLY A 245 -1.33 -17.14 3.43
N LEU A 246 -0.43 -16.29 3.93
CA LEU A 246 0.00 -15.09 3.19
C LEU A 246 0.66 -15.41 1.85
N ASP A 247 1.50 -16.46 1.79
CA ASP A 247 2.09 -16.88 0.51
C ASP A 247 1.03 -17.32 -0.51
N GLN A 248 -0.11 -17.84 -0.06
CA GLN A 248 -1.21 -18.19 -0.96
C GLN A 248 -1.85 -16.95 -1.58
N ILE A 249 -1.99 -15.86 -0.82
CA ILE A 249 -2.48 -14.57 -1.34
C ILE A 249 -1.49 -14.02 -2.37
N ILE A 250 -0.20 -13.98 -2.03
CA ILE A 250 0.86 -13.51 -2.93
C ILE A 250 0.92 -14.35 -4.20
N LYS A 251 0.84 -15.69 -4.09
CA LYS A 251 0.78 -16.59 -5.22
C LYS A 251 -0.44 -16.33 -6.09
N LYS A 252 -1.64 -16.18 -5.51
CA LYS A 252 -2.88 -15.89 -6.25
C LYS A 252 -2.78 -14.58 -7.03
N LEU A 253 -2.27 -13.52 -6.39
CA LEU A 253 -2.09 -12.21 -7.02
C LEU A 253 -0.98 -12.20 -8.09
N TRP A 254 0.07 -13.00 -7.89
CA TRP A 254 1.10 -13.18 -8.89
C TRP A 254 0.56 -13.94 -10.11
N ASP A 255 -0.12 -15.05 -9.88
CA ASP A 255 -0.67 -15.90 -10.94
C ASP A 255 -1.72 -15.13 -11.76
N SER A 256 -2.57 -14.32 -11.11
CA SER A 256 -3.52 -13.43 -11.81
C SER A 256 -2.85 -12.32 -12.62
N GLY A 257 -1.59 -11.98 -12.30
CA GLY A 257 -0.86 -10.87 -12.90
C GLY A 257 -1.07 -9.52 -12.20
N SER A 258 -1.86 -9.46 -11.12
CA SER A 258 -2.09 -8.23 -10.34
C SER A 258 -0.79 -7.61 -9.82
N ILE A 259 0.13 -8.44 -9.33
CA ILE A 259 1.42 -7.97 -8.78
C ILE A 259 2.62 -8.37 -9.65
N LYS A 260 2.38 -8.81 -10.89
CA LYS A 260 3.46 -9.04 -11.87
C LYS A 260 3.90 -7.71 -12.45
N HIS A 261 4.71 -6.98 -11.68
CA HIS A 261 5.39 -5.76 -12.12
C HIS A 261 6.54 -6.11 -13.09
N LEU A 262 6.19 -6.69 -14.23
CA LEU A 262 7.11 -7.14 -15.27
C LEU A 262 6.74 -6.50 -16.62
N TYR A 263 7.75 -6.03 -17.32
CA TYR A 263 7.68 -5.59 -18.70
C TYR A 263 8.35 -6.63 -19.61
N GLN A 264 7.69 -6.98 -20.70
CA GLN A 264 8.23 -7.88 -21.71
C GLN A 264 9.05 -7.05 -22.70
N ASP A 265 10.38 -7.05 -22.58
CA ASP A 265 11.24 -6.28 -23.47
C ASP A 265 11.11 -6.76 -24.92
N GLU A 266 10.67 -5.87 -25.79
CA GLU A 266 10.45 -6.12 -27.22
C GLU A 266 11.74 -6.50 -27.95
N LYS A 267 12.89 -5.99 -27.52
CA LYS A 267 14.18 -6.26 -28.17
C LYS A 267 14.73 -7.62 -27.78
N SER A 268 14.85 -7.87 -26.48
CA SER A 268 15.49 -9.10 -25.98
C SER A 268 14.53 -10.27 -25.83
N GLY A 269 13.21 -10.02 -25.82
CA GLY A 269 12.20 -11.02 -25.48
C GLY A 269 12.27 -11.49 -24.03
N ARG A 270 13.00 -10.78 -23.15
CA ARG A 270 13.12 -11.14 -21.72
C ARG A 270 12.27 -10.23 -20.83
N PRO A 271 11.60 -10.78 -19.81
CA PRO A 271 10.88 -9.97 -18.84
C PRO A 271 11.86 -9.22 -17.91
N LYS A 272 11.62 -7.93 -17.73
CA LYS A 272 12.34 -7.02 -16.81
C LYS A 272 11.39 -6.54 -15.71
N PRO A 273 11.80 -6.47 -14.44
CA PRO A 273 11.01 -5.80 -13.39
C PRO A 273 10.72 -4.35 -13.72
N ILE A 274 9.57 -3.85 -13.28
CA ILE A 274 9.19 -2.44 -13.38
C ILE A 274 9.32 -1.81 -11.99
N ILE A 275 10.05 -0.71 -11.89
CA ILE A 275 10.07 0.19 -10.74
C ILE A 275 9.41 1.50 -11.18
N TYR A 276 8.31 1.84 -10.52
CA TYR A 276 7.69 3.15 -10.65
C TYR A 276 8.30 4.14 -9.66
N GLY A 277 8.42 5.38 -10.11
CA GLY A 277 8.73 6.55 -9.29
C GLY A 277 7.48 7.14 -8.64
N THR A 278 7.58 8.41 -8.26
CA THR A 278 6.51 9.24 -7.71
C THR A 278 6.19 10.39 -8.66
N ASN A 279 5.17 11.19 -8.32
CA ASN A 279 4.86 12.40 -9.09
C ASN A 279 5.73 13.60 -8.71
N GLU A 280 6.43 13.50 -7.58
CA GLU A 280 7.33 14.52 -7.07
C GLU A 280 8.75 14.12 -7.48
N GLY A 281 9.71 15.04 -7.42
CA GLY A 281 11.11 14.72 -7.78
C GLY A 281 11.69 13.61 -6.90
N ASP A 282 12.05 12.50 -7.52
CA ASP A 282 12.56 11.29 -6.89
C ASP A 282 14.08 11.32 -6.82
N SER A 283 14.65 11.63 -5.66
CA SER A 283 16.10 11.54 -5.49
C SER A 283 16.61 10.14 -5.09
N HIS A 284 15.79 9.08 -5.14
CA HIS A 284 15.96 7.90 -4.27
C HIS A 284 15.89 6.52 -4.96
N ILE A 285 15.88 6.44 -6.29
CA ILE A 285 15.91 5.14 -7.01
C ILE A 285 17.34 4.80 -7.41
N ASN A 286 17.88 3.72 -6.83
CA ASN A 286 19.24 3.28 -7.08
C ASN A 286 19.28 1.78 -7.37
N GLY A 287 19.50 1.43 -8.64
CA GLY A 287 19.50 0.06 -9.13
C GLY A 287 18.16 -0.60 -8.82
N THR A 288 18.19 -1.56 -7.91
CA THR A 288 17.02 -2.36 -7.49
C THR A 288 16.40 -1.86 -6.19
N LYS A 289 16.93 -0.79 -5.60
CA LYS A 289 16.54 -0.28 -4.30
C LYS A 289 15.58 0.88 -4.41
N ILE A 290 14.48 0.77 -3.67
CA ILE A 290 13.41 1.76 -3.56
C ILE A 290 13.32 2.19 -2.11
N THR A 291 13.43 3.49 -1.83
CA THR A 291 13.28 4.01 -0.47
C THR A 291 12.00 4.82 -0.37
N ARG A 292 11.04 4.37 0.45
CA ARG A 292 9.75 5.05 0.66
C ARG A 292 9.25 4.92 2.09
N LYS A 293 8.16 5.62 2.43
CA LYS A 293 7.50 5.48 3.73
C LYS A 293 6.42 4.40 3.68
N ILE A 294 6.45 3.47 4.64
CA ILE A 294 5.41 2.47 4.88
C ILE A 294 5.02 2.57 6.35
N ALA A 295 3.72 2.74 6.63
CA ALA A 295 3.19 2.99 7.98
C ALA A 295 3.97 4.07 8.77
N GLY A 296 4.33 5.16 8.10
CA GLY A 296 5.06 6.29 8.69
C GLY A 296 6.55 6.08 8.91
N LYS A 297 7.13 4.93 8.54
CA LYS A 297 8.56 4.63 8.66
C LYS A 297 9.24 4.59 7.30
N GLN A 298 10.45 5.13 7.19
CA GLN A 298 11.26 4.99 5.99
C GLN A 298 11.79 3.56 5.88
N VAL A 299 11.57 2.95 4.73
CA VAL A 299 11.92 1.57 4.41
C VAL A 299 12.63 1.55 3.07
N THR A 300 13.74 0.82 2.99
CA THR A 300 14.40 0.51 1.72
C THR A 300 14.06 -0.92 1.31
N ILE A 301 13.40 -1.07 0.18
CA ILE A 301 13.06 -2.34 -0.44
C ILE A 301 14.06 -2.60 -1.56
N ASP A 302 14.70 -3.77 -1.55
CA ASP A 302 15.57 -4.21 -2.64
C ASP A 302 14.86 -5.31 -3.42
N ILE A 303 14.43 -5.02 -4.66
CA ILE A 303 13.70 -6.00 -5.46
C ILE A 303 14.59 -7.15 -5.96
N ALA A 304 15.92 -7.05 -5.81
CA ALA A 304 16.85 -8.14 -6.11
C ALA A 304 16.96 -9.16 -4.97
N ASN A 305 16.55 -8.79 -3.75
CA ASN A 305 16.53 -9.74 -2.64
C ASN A 305 15.39 -10.74 -2.84
N GLN A 306 15.71 -12.04 -2.76
CA GLN A 306 14.73 -13.12 -2.92
C GLN A 306 13.70 -13.18 -1.79
N LYS A 307 14.02 -12.62 -0.62
CA LYS A 307 13.18 -12.62 0.58
C LYS A 307 13.03 -11.19 1.10
N ILE A 308 11.99 -10.96 1.91
CA ILE A 308 11.84 -9.70 2.65
C ILE A 308 13.00 -9.54 3.63
N ASP A 309 13.65 -8.37 3.59
CA ASP A 309 14.70 -8.04 4.55
C ASP A 309 14.13 -7.89 5.97
N LYS A 310 14.75 -8.54 6.96
CA LYS A 310 14.39 -8.43 8.38
C LYS A 310 14.45 -7.00 8.89
N GLY A 311 15.30 -6.15 8.30
CA GLY A 311 15.39 -4.72 8.58
C GLY A 311 14.08 -3.97 8.31
N ILE A 312 13.36 -4.33 7.24
CA ILE A 312 12.02 -3.80 6.93
C ILE A 312 11.05 -4.13 8.06
N LEU A 313 11.18 -5.33 8.61
CA LEU A 313 10.33 -5.88 9.67
C LEU A 313 10.76 -5.42 11.08
N SER A 314 11.89 -4.72 11.22
CA SER A 314 12.36 -4.18 12.51
C SER A 314 11.38 -3.16 13.10
N GLY A 315 10.54 -2.57 12.25
CA GLY A 315 9.46 -1.65 12.63
C GLY A 315 8.32 -2.29 13.41
N ILE A 316 8.21 -3.63 13.41
CA ILE A 316 7.24 -4.40 14.20
C ILE A 316 7.69 -4.36 15.67
N THR A 317 6.94 -3.73 16.59
CA THR A 317 7.34 -3.66 18.01
C THR A 317 6.65 -4.72 18.89
N THR A 318 7.26 -5.10 20.02
CA THR A 318 6.62 -5.99 21.02
C THR A 318 5.45 -5.33 21.75
N SER A 319 5.46 -3.99 21.86
CA SER A 319 4.29 -3.22 22.32
C SER A 319 3.10 -3.34 21.35
N MET A 320 3.36 -3.64 20.07
CA MET A 320 2.33 -4.00 19.08
C MET A 320 1.73 -5.41 19.28
N LEU A 321 2.10 -6.15 20.33
CA LEU A 321 1.47 -7.42 20.70
C LEU A 321 0.86 -7.35 22.10
N GLY A 322 1.52 -6.66 23.04
CA GLY A 322 1.02 -6.49 24.41
C GLY A 322 -0.34 -5.78 24.51
N ASN A 323 -0.62 -4.82 23.62
CA ASN A 323 -1.90 -4.08 23.63
C ASN A 323 -3.08 -4.86 23.00
N MET A 324 -2.86 -6.05 22.42
CA MET A 324 -3.97 -6.91 22.00
C MET A 324 -4.89 -7.29 23.17
N LEU A 325 -4.30 -7.46 24.37
CA LEU A 325 -5.00 -7.81 25.60
C LEU A 325 -5.86 -6.64 26.13
N LEU A 326 -5.58 -5.40 25.72
CA LEU A 326 -6.31 -4.21 26.16
C LEU A 326 -7.57 -3.90 25.33
N GLY A 327 -7.75 -4.57 24.18
CA GLY A 327 -8.92 -4.44 23.30
C GLY A 327 -10.18 -5.18 23.78
N GLY A 328 -10.21 -5.63 25.04
CA GLY A 328 -11.34 -6.36 25.63
C GLY A 328 -11.30 -7.88 25.44
N ILE A 329 -10.13 -8.46 25.17
CA ILE A 329 -9.92 -9.91 25.25
C ILE A 329 -9.59 -10.24 26.70
N SER A 330 -10.43 -11.05 27.36
CA SER A 330 -10.11 -11.53 28.70
C SER A 330 -9.01 -12.59 28.62
N ASN A 331 -8.19 -12.74 29.67
CA ASN A 331 -7.18 -13.81 29.73
C ASN A 331 -7.80 -15.21 29.57
N ASP A 332 -9.09 -15.36 29.86
CA ASP A 332 -9.83 -16.62 29.77
C ASP A 332 -10.19 -16.99 28.31
N ASP A 333 -10.22 -16.02 27.38
CA ASP A 333 -10.47 -16.25 25.95
C ASP A 333 -9.23 -16.77 25.20
N LEU A 334 -8.03 -16.75 25.82
CA LEU A 334 -6.78 -16.97 25.10
C LEU A 334 -6.57 -18.42 24.67
N GLY A 335 -6.89 -19.41 25.51
CA GLY A 335 -6.80 -20.87 25.26
C GLY A 335 -5.47 -21.44 24.72
N THR A 336 -4.55 -20.58 24.28
CA THR A 336 -3.34 -20.80 23.50
C THR A 336 -2.41 -19.58 23.64
N PRO A 337 -1.09 -19.75 23.50
CA PRO A 337 -0.15 -18.62 23.54
C PRO A 337 -0.34 -17.71 22.32
N LEU A 338 -0.19 -16.40 22.54
CA LEU A 338 -0.11 -15.41 21.47
C LEU A 338 1.01 -15.77 20.48
N PRO A 339 0.80 -15.65 19.14
CA PRO A 339 1.90 -15.75 18.20
C PRO A 339 2.94 -14.69 18.59
N ASN A 340 4.16 -15.13 18.84
CA ASN A 340 5.19 -14.21 19.29
C ASN A 340 5.66 -13.37 18.08
N LYS A 341 6.27 -12.21 18.35
CA LYS A 341 6.81 -11.31 17.31
C LYS A 341 7.71 -12.05 16.31
N GLN A 342 8.50 -13.00 16.79
CA GLN A 342 9.46 -13.72 15.97
C GLN A 342 8.76 -14.64 14.97
N ASP A 343 7.69 -15.33 15.36
CA ASP A 343 6.91 -16.20 14.48
C ASP A 343 6.34 -15.40 13.28
N ILE A 344 5.86 -14.18 13.54
CA ILE A 344 5.32 -13.29 12.51
C ILE A 344 6.42 -12.82 11.56
N ILE A 345 7.56 -12.42 12.09
CA ILE A 345 8.74 -12.04 11.29
C ILE A 345 9.22 -13.24 10.46
N ASP A 346 9.28 -14.43 11.03
CA ASP A 346 9.76 -15.63 10.36
C ASP A 346 8.80 -16.05 9.24
N SER A 347 7.48 -15.92 9.42
CA SER A 347 6.51 -16.15 8.34
C SER A 347 6.63 -15.12 7.21
N LEU A 348 6.77 -13.83 7.52
CA LEU A 348 6.94 -12.79 6.50
C LEU A 348 8.27 -12.95 5.73
N THR A 349 9.36 -13.28 6.41
CA THR A 349 10.67 -13.48 5.76
C THR A 349 10.73 -14.74 4.90
N LYS A 350 9.79 -15.69 5.05
CA LYS A 350 9.66 -16.84 4.14
C LYS A 350 9.00 -16.48 2.82
N ILE A 351 8.28 -15.36 2.72
CA ILE A 351 7.61 -14.99 1.48
C ILE A 351 8.65 -14.61 0.43
N ASP A 352 8.52 -15.22 -0.76
CA ASP A 352 9.41 -14.96 -1.89
C ASP A 352 9.05 -13.64 -2.58
N ASN A 353 10.06 -12.80 -2.77
CA ASN A 353 10.00 -11.73 -3.75
C ASN A 353 10.23 -12.31 -5.14
N ARG A 354 9.13 -12.43 -5.88
CA ARG A 354 9.10 -13.07 -7.20
C ARG A 354 9.80 -12.25 -8.29
N LEU A 355 10.04 -10.95 -8.07
CA LEU A 355 10.74 -10.07 -9.03
C LEU A 355 12.26 -10.34 -9.06
N ALA A 356 12.85 -10.80 -7.96
CA ALA A 356 14.30 -10.98 -7.81
C ALA A 356 14.93 -11.82 -8.92
N SER A 357 14.23 -12.88 -9.37
CA SER A 357 14.72 -13.77 -10.43
C SER A 357 14.85 -13.12 -11.81
N TYR A 358 14.23 -11.95 -12.01
CA TYR A 358 14.18 -11.22 -13.26
C TYR A 358 15.13 -10.02 -13.31
N VAL A 359 15.67 -9.58 -12.17
CA VAL A 359 16.59 -8.42 -12.09
C VAL A 359 17.81 -8.58 -12.99
N LYS A 360 18.33 -9.81 -13.15
CA LYS A 360 19.44 -10.13 -14.06
C LYS A 360 19.17 -9.83 -15.53
N ASN A 361 17.92 -9.55 -15.89
CA ASN A 361 17.55 -9.13 -17.24
C ASN A 361 17.57 -7.61 -17.40
N GLY A 362 17.90 -6.84 -16.36
CA GLY A 362 17.71 -5.39 -16.29
C GLY A 362 16.34 -5.01 -15.73
N VAL A 363 16.20 -3.73 -15.41
CA VAL A 363 15.04 -3.09 -14.77
C VAL A 363 14.47 -2.02 -15.71
N VAL A 364 13.16 -1.83 -15.65
CA VAL A 364 12.46 -0.72 -16.28
C VAL A 364 12.06 0.28 -15.21
N TYR A 365 12.48 1.52 -15.38
CA TYR A 365 12.16 2.65 -14.52
C TYR A 365 11.05 3.46 -15.18
N VAL A 366 9.93 3.66 -14.52
CA VAL A 366 8.81 4.51 -14.98
C VAL A 366 8.67 5.68 -14.03
N MET A 367 9.19 6.83 -14.45
CA MET A 367 9.26 8.07 -13.67
C MET A 367 8.04 8.96 -13.92
N GLY A 368 7.87 9.98 -13.09
CA GLY A 368 6.66 10.81 -13.05
C GLY A 368 6.82 12.16 -13.73
N ASN A 369 6.31 13.22 -13.09
CA ASN A 369 6.43 14.60 -13.57
C ASN A 369 7.51 15.40 -12.81
N GLY A 370 8.21 14.75 -11.89
CA GLY A 370 9.20 15.37 -11.02
C GLY A 370 10.58 15.42 -11.67
N ASP A 371 11.50 16.20 -11.10
CA ASP A 371 12.91 16.13 -11.49
C ASP A 371 13.52 14.89 -10.81
N ASP A 372 13.66 13.80 -11.57
CA ASP A 372 13.99 12.48 -11.00
C ASP A 372 15.48 12.14 -11.16
N ILE A 373 16.08 11.46 -10.18
CA ILE A 373 17.46 10.96 -10.23
C ILE A 373 17.41 9.44 -10.14
N VAL A 374 17.79 8.79 -11.25
CA VAL A 374 17.73 7.34 -11.37
C VAL A 374 19.10 6.78 -11.72
N THR A 375 19.53 5.78 -10.94
CA THR A 375 20.71 4.99 -11.26
C THR A 375 20.30 3.60 -11.71
N GLY A 376 20.76 3.18 -12.90
CA GLY A 376 20.56 1.83 -13.40
C GLY A 376 21.35 0.78 -12.63
N THR A 377 21.10 -0.47 -12.99
CA THR A 377 21.86 -1.66 -12.62
C THR A 377 23.10 -1.83 -13.51
N GLU A 378 23.79 -2.96 -13.35
CA GLU A 378 24.86 -3.40 -14.26
C GLU A 378 24.35 -4.06 -15.55
N TYR A 379 23.04 -4.31 -15.64
CA TYR A 379 22.39 -4.94 -16.78
C TYR A 379 21.78 -3.88 -17.70
N GLU A 380 21.40 -4.27 -18.92
CA GLU A 380 20.74 -3.36 -19.85
C GLU A 380 19.38 -2.93 -19.31
N ASP A 381 19.23 -1.66 -18.94
CA ASP A 381 18.02 -1.12 -18.33
C ASP A 381 17.19 -0.29 -19.31
N ILE A 382 15.97 0.07 -18.90
CA ILE A 382 15.10 0.97 -19.66
C ILE A 382 14.62 2.08 -18.72
N PHE A 383 14.87 3.33 -19.09
CA PHE A 383 14.42 4.51 -18.37
C PHE A 383 13.28 5.16 -19.15
N HIS A 384 12.11 5.27 -18.52
CA HIS A 384 11.03 6.16 -18.96
C HIS A 384 11.02 7.37 -18.04
N GLY A 385 11.52 8.50 -18.54
CA GLY A 385 11.74 9.72 -17.76
C GLY A 385 10.49 10.46 -17.31
N GLY A 386 9.42 10.37 -18.09
CA GLY A 386 8.26 11.21 -17.85
C GLY A 386 8.55 12.68 -18.17
N GLN A 387 8.17 13.60 -17.30
CA GLN A 387 8.40 15.05 -17.44
C GLN A 387 9.31 15.52 -16.32
N GLY A 388 10.14 16.53 -16.55
CA GLY A 388 11.04 17.06 -15.51
C GLY A 388 12.47 17.23 -16.03
N GLU A 389 13.35 17.84 -15.25
CA GLU A 389 14.80 17.83 -15.54
C GLU A 389 15.46 16.59 -14.92
N ASP A 390 15.30 15.44 -15.57
CA ASP A 390 15.75 14.15 -15.02
C ASP A 390 17.27 13.95 -15.09
N ILE A 391 17.79 13.10 -14.21
CA ILE A 391 19.19 12.69 -14.18
C ILE A 391 19.28 11.17 -14.25
N TYR A 392 19.85 10.69 -15.35
CA TYR A 392 20.04 9.27 -15.61
C TYR A 392 21.51 8.88 -15.41
N HIS A 393 21.77 7.93 -14.52
CA HIS A 393 23.07 7.25 -14.46
C HIS A 393 22.95 5.90 -15.18
N ALA A 394 23.32 5.90 -16.46
CA ALA A 394 23.09 4.81 -17.40
C ALA A 394 24.39 4.06 -17.75
N GLY A 395 24.31 2.73 -17.81
CA GLY A 395 25.37 1.82 -18.20
C GLY A 395 25.37 1.48 -19.70
N GLU A 396 26.15 0.47 -20.07
CA GLU A 396 26.22 -0.02 -21.45
C GLU A 396 24.92 -0.74 -21.84
N GLY A 397 24.34 -0.35 -22.97
CA GLY A 397 23.17 -1.02 -23.56
C GLY A 397 21.81 -0.52 -23.06
N ASP A 398 21.81 0.40 -22.10
CA ASP A 398 20.59 1.02 -21.58
C ASP A 398 19.80 1.76 -22.65
N LEU A 399 18.48 1.87 -22.43
CA LEU A 399 17.56 2.60 -23.27
C LEU A 399 16.94 3.74 -22.47
N ILE A 400 17.01 4.97 -22.98
CA ILE A 400 16.35 6.13 -22.37
C ILE A 400 15.25 6.64 -23.30
N GLU A 401 14.04 6.66 -22.75
CA GLU A 401 12.81 7.16 -23.35
C GLU A 401 12.23 8.26 -22.45
N ASP A 402 12.77 9.46 -22.62
CA ASP A 402 12.31 10.65 -21.92
C ASP A 402 11.23 11.37 -22.77
N SER A 403 10.10 11.67 -22.14
CA SER A 403 8.92 12.13 -22.85
C SER A 403 9.02 13.60 -23.26
N ASP A 404 9.75 14.41 -22.47
CA ASP A 404 10.00 15.84 -22.71
C ASP A 404 11.45 16.13 -23.14
N GLY A 405 12.37 15.20 -22.89
CA GLY A 405 13.76 15.23 -23.34
C GLY A 405 14.65 16.19 -22.55
N LYS A 406 14.23 16.63 -21.36
CA LYS A 406 15.00 17.53 -20.50
C LYS A 406 15.75 16.75 -19.44
N GLY A 407 16.96 17.22 -19.11
CA GLY A 407 17.77 16.62 -18.06
C GLY A 407 19.21 16.33 -18.46
N LYS A 408 19.83 15.35 -17.79
CA LYS A 408 21.25 14.99 -17.90
C LYS A 408 21.42 13.48 -17.92
N ILE A 409 22.39 13.02 -18.71
CA ILE A 409 22.79 11.61 -18.76
C ILE A 409 24.25 11.52 -18.33
N TYR A 410 24.49 10.75 -17.27
CA TYR A 410 25.80 10.33 -16.79
C TYR A 410 26.05 8.89 -17.22
N LEU A 411 27.12 8.67 -17.97
CA LEU A 411 27.51 7.32 -18.38
C LEU A 411 28.34 6.65 -17.29
N ILE A 412 27.82 5.56 -16.71
CA ILE A 412 28.56 4.70 -15.79
C ILE A 412 29.43 3.75 -16.62
N ARG A 413 30.72 3.69 -16.29
CA ARG A 413 31.67 2.82 -16.98
C ARG A 413 31.47 1.35 -16.56
N ALA A 414 31.37 0.44 -17.52
CA ALA A 414 31.51 -0.99 -17.24
C ALA A 414 32.95 -1.32 -16.79
N ASN A 415 33.10 -2.14 -15.75
CA ASN A 415 34.38 -2.47 -15.10
C ASN A 415 35.46 -3.07 -16.05
N ASN A 416 35.10 -3.47 -17.27
CA ASN A 416 35.98 -4.14 -18.25
C ASN A 416 36.16 -3.37 -19.58
N LEU A 417 35.66 -2.14 -19.72
CA LEU A 417 35.91 -1.34 -20.92
C LEU A 417 37.35 -0.80 -20.92
N PRO A 418 38.11 -0.96 -22.03
CA PRO A 418 39.43 -0.34 -22.16
C PRO A 418 39.37 1.16 -21.83
N LYS A 419 40.46 1.69 -21.27
CA LYS A 419 40.66 3.14 -21.28
C LYS A 419 40.61 3.58 -22.73
N ALA A 420 39.69 4.49 -23.07
CA ALA A 420 39.72 5.16 -24.36
C ALA A 420 41.12 5.76 -24.49
N ASP A 421 41.87 5.33 -25.50
CA ASP A 421 43.07 6.01 -25.93
C ASP A 421 42.58 7.05 -26.95
N PRO A 422 42.44 8.33 -26.56
CA PRO A 422 42.08 9.34 -27.54
C PRO A 422 43.29 9.50 -28.47
N GLU A 423 43.21 8.93 -29.68
CA GLU A 423 44.07 9.39 -30.76
C GLU A 423 43.76 10.87 -30.96
N ARG A 424 44.68 11.67 -30.42
CA ARG A 424 44.68 13.13 -30.43
C ARG A 424 45.30 13.53 -31.77
N GLU A 425 44.55 14.16 -32.67
CA GLU A 425 45.18 15.05 -33.65
C GLU A 425 45.63 16.29 -32.88
N ASP A 426 46.85 16.19 -32.35
CA ASP A 426 47.55 17.26 -31.64
C ASP A 426 47.93 18.37 -32.62
N ASN A 427 47.26 19.53 -32.54
CA ASN A 427 47.94 20.80 -32.79
C ASN A 427 48.65 21.19 -31.49
N GLU A 428 49.97 21.26 -31.56
CA GLU A 428 50.89 21.57 -30.47
C GLU A 428 50.55 22.94 -29.85
N ASP A 429 50.04 22.93 -28.62
CA ASP A 429 50.64 23.71 -27.52
C ASP A 429 50.00 23.32 -26.17
N ASN A 430 50.82 23.34 -25.12
CA ASN A 430 50.57 22.92 -23.73
C ASN A 430 50.78 21.43 -23.39
N LEU A 431 52.03 20.98 -23.57
CA LEU A 431 52.62 19.93 -22.72
C LEU A 431 53.00 20.53 -21.36
N LYS A 432 52.09 20.51 -20.39
CA LYS A 432 52.44 20.46 -18.95
C LYS A 432 51.36 19.91 -18.01
N GLU A 433 50.28 19.34 -18.56
CA GLU A 433 49.17 18.78 -17.80
C GLU A 433 48.95 17.28 -18.12
N LYS A 434 50.01 16.57 -18.54
CA LYS A 434 49.93 15.19 -19.08
C LYS A 434 50.43 14.07 -18.13
N GLU A 435 50.78 14.38 -16.88
CA GLU A 435 51.22 13.35 -15.90
C GLU A 435 50.10 12.90 -14.93
N GLU A 436 49.11 13.74 -14.62
CA GLU A 436 47.97 13.38 -13.77
C GLU A 436 46.98 12.44 -14.49
N ILE A 437 46.78 12.62 -15.80
CA ILE A 437 45.84 11.84 -16.63
C ILE A 437 46.24 10.35 -16.73
N LYS A 438 47.54 10.02 -16.59
CA LYS A 438 48.05 8.65 -16.79
C LYS A 438 47.77 7.67 -15.65
N LYS A 439 47.23 8.10 -14.49
CA LYS A 439 47.04 7.21 -13.33
C LYS A 439 45.62 6.71 -13.08
N GLY A 440 44.59 7.15 -13.81
CA GLY A 440 43.24 6.55 -13.68
C GLY A 440 42.03 7.46 -13.77
N LEU A 441 42.05 8.56 -14.52
CA LEU A 441 40.94 9.51 -14.54
C LEU A 441 39.98 9.27 -15.71
N LEU A 442 38.91 8.50 -15.48
CA LEU A 442 37.66 8.56 -16.26
C LEU A 442 36.58 7.90 -15.41
N ILE A 443 35.79 8.72 -14.70
CA ILE A 443 34.78 8.27 -13.72
C ILE A 443 33.35 8.65 -14.17
N GLY A 444 33.18 9.57 -15.11
CA GLY A 444 31.90 9.91 -15.73
C GLY A 444 32.04 10.92 -16.88
N ALA A 445 31.11 10.89 -17.83
CA ALA A 445 30.97 11.88 -18.91
C ALA A 445 29.51 12.32 -18.99
N ILE A 446 29.28 13.62 -19.20
CA ILE A 446 27.93 14.18 -19.40
C ILE A 446 27.67 14.21 -20.90
N LEU A 447 26.61 13.55 -21.38
CA LEU A 447 26.19 13.66 -22.77
C LEU A 447 25.54 15.04 -23.01
N GLU A 448 26.18 15.90 -23.81
CA GLU A 448 25.68 17.24 -24.16
C GLU A 448 24.74 17.21 -25.37
N SER A 449 25.00 16.31 -26.32
CA SER A 449 24.13 16.15 -27.49
C SER A 449 24.36 14.80 -28.14
N TYR A 450 23.30 14.23 -28.72
CA TYR A 450 23.36 13.03 -29.55
C TYR A 450 22.59 13.27 -30.84
N THR A 451 23.18 12.90 -31.98
CA THR A 451 22.56 12.99 -33.29
C THR A 451 22.30 11.57 -33.83
N PRO A 452 21.06 11.07 -33.78
CA PRO A 452 20.74 9.69 -34.15
C PRO A 452 21.08 9.33 -35.60
N SER A 453 20.89 10.26 -36.54
CA SER A 453 21.14 10.03 -37.98
C SER A 453 22.60 9.71 -38.29
N ASN A 454 23.51 10.30 -37.51
CA ASN A 454 24.96 10.21 -37.74
C ASN A 454 25.67 9.43 -36.63
N LYS A 455 24.91 8.93 -35.64
CA LYS A 455 25.41 8.28 -34.42
C LYS A 455 26.52 9.06 -33.70
N SER A 456 26.49 10.40 -33.78
CA SER A 456 27.51 11.28 -33.18
C SER A 456 27.04 11.81 -31.83
N ALA A 457 27.93 11.80 -30.83
CA ALA A 457 27.69 12.34 -29.50
C ALA A 457 28.72 13.43 -29.14
N THR A 458 28.31 14.47 -28.42
CA THR A 458 29.21 15.43 -27.77
C THR A 458 29.14 15.25 -26.26
N PHE A 459 30.29 15.32 -25.58
CA PHE A 459 30.39 15.13 -24.14
C PHE A 459 31.04 16.32 -23.46
N ALA A 460 30.58 16.68 -22.27
CA ALA A 460 31.29 17.54 -21.33
C ALA A 460 31.94 16.70 -20.25
N TYR A 461 33.17 17.07 -19.87
CA TYR A 461 33.95 16.36 -18.88
C TYR A 461 33.90 17.09 -17.54
N SER A 462 33.71 16.32 -16.47
CA SER A 462 33.96 16.77 -15.10
C SER A 462 35.15 15.98 -14.56
N SER A 463 36.26 16.68 -14.30
CA SER A 463 37.41 16.10 -13.62
C SER A 463 37.18 16.13 -12.11
N ASN A 464 36.77 14.98 -11.58
CA ASN A 464 36.76 14.59 -10.16
C ASN A 464 35.79 15.31 -9.21
N TYR A 465 35.23 14.46 -8.34
CA TYR A 465 34.39 14.71 -7.17
C TYR A 465 32.97 15.23 -7.44
N ILE A 466 32.03 14.30 -7.20
CA ILE A 466 30.64 14.52 -6.85
C ILE A 466 30.64 15.29 -5.52
N ASP A 467 30.79 16.61 -5.59
CA ASP A 467 30.37 17.54 -4.54
C ASP A 467 29.95 18.82 -5.26
N GLU A 468 28.81 19.39 -4.90
CA GLU A 468 28.11 20.46 -5.65
C GLU A 468 28.91 21.78 -5.79
N ALA A 469 30.14 21.86 -5.25
CA ALA A 469 30.87 23.09 -5.02
C ALA A 469 32.03 23.41 -5.98
N SER A 470 32.51 22.51 -6.83
CA SER A 470 33.72 22.78 -7.66
C SER A 470 33.45 22.78 -9.16
N ARG A 471 33.09 23.97 -9.69
CA ARG A 471 32.94 24.24 -11.13
C ARG A 471 34.29 24.60 -11.76
N ALA A 472 34.88 23.64 -12.48
CA ALA A 472 35.79 23.93 -13.57
C ALA A 472 35.48 22.97 -14.73
N TYR A 473 34.76 23.46 -15.74
CA TYR A 473 34.45 22.68 -16.95
C TYR A 473 35.50 22.99 -18.01
N THR A 474 36.21 21.98 -18.48
CA THR A 474 36.91 22.05 -19.77
C THR A 474 36.08 21.29 -20.80
N ASN A 475 35.58 22.00 -21.81
CA ASN A 475 34.82 21.41 -22.90
C ASN A 475 35.79 20.67 -23.83
N TYR A 476 35.83 19.35 -23.74
CA TYR A 476 36.55 18.53 -24.71
C TYR A 476 35.54 17.83 -25.62
N ARG A 477 35.73 17.89 -26.93
CA ARG A 477 34.91 17.14 -27.91
C ARG A 477 35.69 15.90 -28.33
N TYR A 478 35.15 14.71 -28.11
CA TYR A 478 35.75 13.46 -28.57
C TYR A 478 34.78 12.71 -29.47
N GLU A 479 35.30 12.18 -30.58
CA GLU A 479 34.57 11.25 -31.45
C GLU A 479 34.93 9.82 -31.01
N VAL A 480 34.02 9.15 -30.31
CA VAL A 480 34.30 7.79 -29.79
C VAL A 480 33.91 6.74 -30.82
N LYS A 481 34.91 6.12 -31.47
CA LYS A 481 34.71 4.96 -32.34
C LYS A 481 34.70 3.68 -31.50
N GLY A 482 33.55 3.01 -31.44
CA GLY A 482 33.44 1.65 -30.86
C GLY A 482 32.85 1.54 -29.45
N LEU A 483 32.41 2.63 -28.82
CA LEU A 483 31.64 2.54 -27.57
C LEU A 483 30.17 2.22 -27.89
N LYS A 484 29.63 1.17 -27.28
CA LYS A 484 28.18 0.97 -27.25
C LYS A 484 27.59 1.93 -26.21
N LEU A 485 26.95 2.99 -26.71
CA LEU A 485 26.27 3.98 -25.88
C LEU A 485 24.84 3.55 -25.58
N PRO A 486 24.23 4.07 -24.51
CA PRO A 486 22.78 4.01 -24.34
C PRO A 486 22.07 4.51 -25.59
N VAL A 487 20.96 3.87 -25.92
CA VAL A 487 20.10 4.29 -27.03
C VAL A 487 19.08 5.29 -26.51
N VAL A 488 19.03 6.50 -27.09
CA VAL A 488 18.02 7.52 -26.77
C VAL A 488 17.03 7.62 -27.92
N LYS A 489 15.75 7.27 -27.71
CA LYS A 489 14.74 7.19 -28.80
C LYS A 489 13.89 8.45 -29.00
N LYS A 490 13.62 9.22 -27.94
CA LYS A 490 12.81 10.44 -28.01
C LYS A 490 13.62 11.58 -27.40
N SER A 491 13.91 12.59 -28.21
CA SER A 491 14.69 13.77 -27.87
C SER A 491 14.12 14.91 -28.70
N ILE A 492 13.22 15.69 -28.12
CA ILE A 492 12.77 16.94 -28.73
C ILE A 492 13.40 18.05 -27.90
N SER A 493 14.54 18.52 -28.39
CA SER A 493 15.29 19.71 -27.96
C SER A 493 16.27 19.58 -26.78
N ARG A 494 17.56 19.79 -27.13
CA ARG A 494 18.70 20.27 -26.34
C ARG A 494 18.76 19.80 -24.87
N PHE A 495 19.66 18.83 -24.60
CA PHE A 495 20.26 18.69 -23.27
C PHE A 495 20.95 20.03 -22.93
N TYR A 496 20.33 20.84 -22.08
CA TYR A 496 20.89 22.13 -21.69
C TYR A 496 21.68 21.96 -20.39
N CYS A 497 23.00 22.12 -20.49
CA CYS A 497 23.79 22.58 -19.35
C CYS A 497 23.43 24.05 -19.07
N ARG A 498 22.60 24.30 -18.07
CA ARG A 498 22.38 25.67 -17.56
C ARG A 498 23.54 26.04 -16.63
N PHE A 499 24.44 26.88 -17.11
CA PHE A 499 25.36 27.61 -16.26
C PHE A 499 24.58 28.69 -15.50
N ILE A 500 24.16 28.41 -14.27
CA ILE A 500 23.64 29.46 -13.39
C ILE A 500 24.84 30.27 -12.90
N ASN A 501 25.10 31.40 -13.56
CA ASN A 501 26.01 32.42 -13.04
C ASN A 501 25.23 33.24 -12.01
N HIS A 502 25.33 32.91 -10.73
CA HIS A 502 24.89 33.82 -9.68
C HIS A 502 26.00 34.85 -9.49
N ASN A 503 25.84 36.01 -10.15
CA ASN A 503 26.40 37.23 -9.61
C ASN A 503 25.33 37.90 -8.74
N SER A 504 25.81 38.40 -7.60
CA SER A 504 25.22 39.35 -6.64
C SER A 504 24.15 38.85 -5.63
N ASN A 505 24.62 38.86 -4.36
CA ASN A 505 23.97 38.98 -3.04
C ASN A 505 23.02 37.90 -2.53
#